data_AF-A0A373N4D9-F1
#
_entry.id   AF-A0A373N4D9-F1
#
_cell.length_a   1.000
_cell.length_b   1.000
_cell.length_c   1.000
_cell.angle_alpha   90.00
_cell.angle_beta   90.00
_cell.angle_gamma   90.00
#
_symmetry.space_group_name_H-M   'P 1'
#
loop_
_entity.id
_entity.type
_entity.pdbx_description
1 polymer ?
#
loop_
_entity_poly.entity_id
_entity_poly.type
_entity_poly.pdbx_seq_one_letter_code
_entity_poly.pdbx_strand_id
1 'polypeptide(L)' 'MTKGIVKIKKNRAFVEQQNGEVEVASGQYVYLKVENCWIPVVVRYSARRKKWYFKYLEEIPVCGQKVLLKA' A
#
# COMPACT_ATOMS: atom_id res chain seq x y z
N MET A 1 5.22 -10.39 10.12
CA MET A 1 5.01 -9.25 9.21
C MET A 1 5.51 -9.63 7.84
N THR A 2 4.72 -9.42 6.81
CA THR A 2 5.03 -9.93 5.46
C THR A 2 5.35 -8.79 4.52
N LYS A 3 6.47 -8.89 3.80
CA LYS A 3 6.95 -7.88 2.84
C LYS A 3 6.35 -8.15 1.48
N GLY A 4 6.01 -7.10 0.75
CA GLY A 4 5.62 -7.22 -0.65
C GLY A 4 5.60 -5.88 -1.38
N ILE A 5 5.18 -5.92 -2.64
CA ILE A 5 5.07 -4.76 -3.52
C ILE A 5 3.59 -4.45 -3.73
N VAL A 6 3.20 -3.19 -3.60
CA VAL A 6 1.81 -2.81 -3.85
C VAL A 6 1.51 -2.82 -5.35
N LYS A 7 0.41 -3.47 -5.75
CA LYS A 7 -0.14 -3.49 -7.11
C LYS A 7 -1.57 -2.98 -7.08
N ILE A 8 -1.98 -2.26 -8.12
CA ILE A 8 -3.37 -1.84 -8.30
C ILE A 8 -3.97 -2.61 -9.48
N LYS A 9 -5.08 -3.32 -9.24
CA LYS A 9 -5.82 -4.06 -10.28
C LYS A 9 -7.30 -3.69 -10.21
N LYS A 10 -7.88 -3.19 -11.31
CA LYS A 10 -9.29 -2.78 -11.38
C LYS A 10 -9.74 -1.92 -10.17
N ASN A 11 -8.94 -0.90 -9.81
CA ASN A 11 -9.13 -0.02 -8.65
C ASN A 11 -9.05 -0.66 -7.26
N ARG A 12 -8.59 -1.91 -7.13
CA ARG A 12 -8.31 -2.58 -5.84
C ARG A 12 -6.80 -2.63 -5.61
N ALA A 13 -6.38 -2.53 -4.35
CA ALA A 13 -4.98 -2.59 -3.96
C ALA A 13 -4.61 -3.98 -3.45
N PHE A 14 -3.46 -4.49 -3.86
CA PHE A 14 -2.92 -5.77 -3.44
C PHE A 14 -1.46 -5.60 -3.05
N VAL A 15 -0.97 -6.44 -2.14
CA VAL A 15 0.46 -6.60 -1.85
C VAL A 15 0.88 -7.94 -2.43
N GLU A 16 1.67 -7.88 -3.49
CA GLU A 16 2.29 -9.03 -4.14
C GLU A 16 3.47 -9.51 -3.30
N GLN A 17 3.43 -10.79 -2.94
CA GLN A 17 4.40 -11.49 -2.09
C GLN A 17 4.87 -12.75 -2.83
N GLN A 18 5.91 -13.41 -2.32
CA GLN A 18 6.41 -14.66 -2.92
C GLN A 18 5.34 -15.76 -3.01
N ASN A 19 4.41 -15.79 -2.05
CA ASN A 19 3.42 -16.87 -1.91
C ASN A 19 2.01 -16.46 -2.39
N GLY A 20 1.90 -15.37 -3.16
CA GLY A 20 0.63 -14.87 -3.69
C GLY A 20 0.38 -13.39 -3.37
N GLU A 21 -0.87 -12.99 -3.47
CA GLU A 21 -1.28 -11.60 -3.29
C GLU A 21 -2.25 -11.46 -2.13
N VAL A 22 -2.03 -10.44 -1.30
CA VAL A 22 -2.95 -10.09 -0.21
C VAL A 22 -3.64 -8.79 -0.57
N GLU A 23 -4.97 -8.79 -0.60
CA GLU A 23 -5.73 -7.56 -0.82
C GLU A 23 -5.56 -6.60 0.37
N VAL A 24 -5.48 -5.31 0.05
CA VAL A 24 -5.37 -4.23 1.03
C VAL A 24 -6.64 -3.39 1.00
N ALA A 25 -7.28 -3.27 2.15
CA ALA A 25 -8.48 -2.47 2.31
C ALA A 25 -8.14 -0.98 2.46
N SER A 26 -9.03 -0.11 1.97
CA SER A 26 -8.92 1.33 2.25
C SER A 26 -9.11 1.59 3.74
N GLY A 27 -8.16 2.31 4.34
CA GLY A 27 -8.09 2.58 5.79
C GLY A 27 -7.11 1.66 6.53
N GLN A 28 -6.52 0.67 5.86
CA GLN A 28 -5.57 -0.25 6.47
C GLN A 28 -4.21 0.41 6.74
N TYR A 29 -3.58 0.02 7.84
CA TYR A 29 -2.19 0.39 8.13
C TYR A 29 -1.23 -0.54 7.41
N VAL A 30 -0.21 0.05 6.79
CA VAL A 30 0.94 -0.65 6.21
C VAL A 30 2.21 0.08 6.64
N TYR A 31 3.35 -0.61 6.67
CA TYR A 31 4.62 0.11 6.81
C TYR A 31 5.24 0.32 5.44
N LEU A 32 5.39 1.58 5.03
CA LEU A 32 6.02 1.96 3.78
C LEU A 32 7.54 1.98 3.94
N LYS A 33 8.27 1.39 2.98
CA LYS A 33 9.72 1.49 2.92
C LYS A 33 10.11 2.85 2.33
N VAL A 34 10.80 3.67 3.12
CA VAL A 34 11.43 4.92 2.67
C VAL A 34 12.91 4.81 3.00
N GLU A 35 13.76 4.78 1.97
CA GLU A 35 15.20 4.53 2.10
C GLU A 35 15.51 3.35 3.05
N ASN A 36 16.15 3.63 4.19
CA ASN A 36 16.54 2.63 5.19
C ASN A 36 15.49 2.42 6.30
N CYS A 37 14.38 3.14 6.30
CA CYS A 37 13.37 3.12 7.35
C CYS A 37 12.03 2.50 6.91
N TRP A 38 11.24 2.09 7.89
CA TRP A 38 9.85 1.65 7.72
C TRP A 38 8.95 2.60 8.49
N ILE A 39 8.08 3.33 7.79
CA ILE A 39 7.17 4.29 8.42
C ILE A 39 5.73 3.76 8.38
N PRO A 40 4.97 3.82 9.48
CA PRO A 40 3.56 3.42 9.47
C PRO A 40 2.73 4.46 8.73
N VAL A 41 1.95 4.01 7.75
CA VAL A 41 1.07 4.87 6.94
C VAL A 41 -0.30 4.22 6.79
N VAL A 42 -1.32 5.05 6.57
CA VAL A 42 -2.67 4.57 6.24
C VAL A 42 -2.86 4.66 4.73
N VAL A 43 -3.18 3.55 4.09
CA VAL A 43 -3.52 3.52 2.66
C VAL A 43 -5.01 3.79 2.48
N ARG A 44 -5.38 4.66 1.53
CA ARG A 44 -6.79 5.01 1.27
C ARG A 44 -7.09 5.08 -0.21
N TYR A 45 -8.35 4.77 -0.54
CA TYR A 45 -8.91 5.00 -1.86
C TYR A 45 -9.78 6.26 -1.86
N SER A 46 -9.57 7.16 -2.83
CA SER A 46 -10.46 8.28 -3.09
C SER A 46 -11.39 7.93 -4.25
N ALA A 47 -12.69 7.76 -3.98
CA ALA A 47 -13.68 7.51 -5.03
C ALA A 47 -13.78 8.70 -6.01
N ARG A 48 -13.73 9.93 -5.50
CA ARG A 48 -13.76 11.16 -6.32
C ARG A 48 -12.58 11.26 -7.29
N ARG A 49 -11.37 10.91 -6.84
CA ARG A 49 -10.14 10.96 -7.66
C ARG A 49 -9.85 9.64 -8.39
N LYS A 50 -10.63 8.58 -8.11
CA LYS A 50 -10.37 7.19 -8.52
C LYS A 50 -8.93 6.75 -8.29
N LYS A 51 -8.33 7.16 -7.16
CA LYS A 51 -6.89 7.01 -6.89
C LYS A 51 -6.64 6.49 -5.48
N TRP A 52 -5.67 5.58 -5.37
CA TRP A 52 -5.09 5.13 -4.11
C TRP A 52 -3.97 6.09 -3.67
N TYR A 53 -3.92 6.42 -2.38
CA TYR A 53 -2.92 7.30 -1.79
C TYR A 53 -2.54 6.85 -0.38
N PHE A 54 -1.35 7.22 0.08
CA PHE A 54 -1.00 7.18 1.50
C PHE A 54 -1.46 8.47 2.16
N LYS A 55 -2.23 8.37 3.24
CA LYS A 55 -2.73 9.54 3.99
C LYS A 55 -1.54 10.38 4.48
N TYR A 56 -1.57 11.68 4.18
CA TYR A 56 -0.49 12.65 4.48
C TYR A 56 0.79 12.50 3.66
N LEU A 57 0.80 11.61 2.66
CA LEU A 57 1.92 11.36 1.73
C LEU A 57 1.39 11.18 0.30
N GLU A 58 0.45 12.03 -0.11
CA GLU A 58 -0.31 11.90 -1.36
C GLU A 58 0.54 12.02 -2.64
N GLU A 59 1.73 12.59 -2.52
CA GLU A 59 2.72 12.74 -3.60
C GLU A 59 3.44 11.42 -3.91
N ILE A 60 3.54 10.51 -2.94
CA ILE A 60 4.16 9.20 -3.14
C ILE A 60 3.18 8.29 -3.87
N PRO A 61 3.55 7.71 -5.03
CA PRO A 61 2.68 6.76 -5.72
C PRO A 61 2.53 5.50 -4.88
N VAL A 62 1.30 5.01 -4.71
CA VAL A 62 1.03 3.77 -3.95
C VAL A 62 1.52 2.53 -4.69
N CYS A 63 1.21 2.43 -5.99
CA CYS A 63 1.63 1.29 -6.81
C CYS A 63 3.16 1.24 -6.94
N GLY A 64 3.74 0.04 -6.84
CA GLY A 64 5.18 -0.19 -6.94
C GLY A 64 5.93 -0.02 -5.61
N GLN A 65 5.29 0.49 -4.56
CA GLN A 65 5.96 0.67 -3.28
C GLN A 65 6.12 -0.64 -2.52
N LYS A 66 7.27 -0.75 -1.85
CA LYS A 66 7.55 -1.87 -0.96
C LYS A 66 6.90 -1.59 0.40
N VAL A 67 6.08 -2.52 0.87
CA VAL A 67 5.38 -2.40 2.14
C VAL A 67 5.57 -3.64 3.01
N LEU A 68 5.41 -3.47 4.32
CA LEU A 68 5.16 -4.56 5.27
C LEU A 68 3.69 -4.54 5.69
N LEU A 69 3.06 -5.70 5.63
CA LEU A 69 1.78 -5.96 6.28
C LEU A 69 2.04 -6.56 7.66
N LYS A 70 1.34 -6.03 8.67
CA LYS A 70 1.21 -6.70 9.97
C LYS A 70 0.08 -7.72 9.84
N ALA A 71 0.37 -8.97 10.21
CA ALA A 71 -0.64 -10.01 10.33
C ALA A 71 -1.55 -9.72 11.53
#